data_AF-A0A560D686-F1
#
_entry.id   AF-A0A560D686-F1
#
_cell.length_a   1.000
_cell.length_b   1.000
_cell.length_c   1.000
_cell.angle_alpha   90.00
_cell.angle_beta   90.00
_cell.angle_gamma   90.00
#
_symmetry.space_group_name_H-M   'P 1'
#
loop_
_entity.id
_entity.type
_entity.pdbx_description
1 polymer ?
#
loop_
_entity_poly.entity_id
_entity_poly.type
_entity_poly.pdbx_seq_one_letter_code
_entity_poly.pdbx_strand_id
1 'polypeptide(L)'
;MKWMLVVLVGGATPVNTDLIFDKFSDCLAAEEQMRKHYADAFEAWDRWAATNIDRRREYKETRDLQAKRLLSNIGTCVPHGGGEQPPVTAQQQQPAIQQSAPPQVAPAPASPRP
;
A
#
# COMPACT_ATOMS: atom_id res chain seq x y z
N MET A 1 -4.90 19.88 10.81
CA MET A 1 -4.14 18.62 10.71
C MET A 1 -3.63 18.53 9.28
N LYS A 2 -2.34 18.28 9.07
CA LYS A 2 -1.81 18.11 7.69
C LYS A 2 -2.02 16.66 7.25
N TRP A 3 -2.03 16.44 5.95
CA TRP A 3 -2.20 15.15 5.29
C TRP A 3 -1.03 14.92 4.35
N MET A 4 -0.59 13.67 4.20
CA MET A 4 0.49 13.31 3.29
C MET A 4 0.01 12.23 2.34
N LEU A 5 0.36 12.36 1.06
CA LEU A 5 0.13 11.30 0.08
C LEU A 5 1.26 10.26 0.17
N VAL A 6 0.91 9.00 0.36
CA VAL A 6 1.83 7.86 0.34
C VAL A 6 1.45 6.97 -0.83
N VAL A 7 2.43 6.44 -1.55
CA VAL A 7 2.19 5.55 -2.69
C VAL A 7 2.58 4.13 -2.34
N LEU A 8 1.66 3.19 -2.46
CA LEU A 8 1.90 1.77 -2.38
C LEU A 8 2.33 1.25 -3.75
N VAL A 9 3.64 1.09 -3.95
CA VAL A 9 4.20 0.53 -5.17
C VAL A 9 3.95 -0.97 -5.20
N GLY A 10 3.41 -1.48 -6.32
CA GLY A 10 3.05 -2.89 -6.46
C GLY A 10 2.01 -3.37 -5.43
N GLY A 11 1.23 -2.47 -4.84
CA GLY A 11 0.20 -2.76 -3.86
C GLY A 11 0.69 -3.12 -2.46
N ALA A 12 2.00 -3.05 -2.19
CA ALA A 12 2.56 -3.54 -0.93
C ALA A 12 3.63 -2.61 -0.31
N THR A 13 4.44 -1.94 -1.12
CA THR A 13 5.60 -1.18 -0.61
C THR A 13 5.25 0.30 -0.48
N PRO A 14 5.11 0.86 0.74
CA PRO A 14 4.83 2.27 0.92
C PRO A 14 6.05 3.12 0.55
N VAL A 15 5.80 4.18 -0.21
CA VAL A 15 6.76 5.19 -0.61
C VAL A 15 6.21 6.55 -0.21
N ASN A 16 6.95 7.28 0.63
CA ASN A 16 6.62 8.65 0.97
C ASN A 16 6.82 9.53 -0.26
N THR A 17 5.79 10.30 -0.62
CA THR A 17 5.89 11.25 -1.75
C THR A 17 6.31 12.64 -1.33
N ASP A 18 6.41 12.89 -0.02
CA ASP A 18 6.63 14.20 0.61
C ASP A 18 5.60 15.28 0.22
N LEU A 19 4.50 14.89 -0.44
CA LEU A 19 3.39 15.78 -0.77
C LEU A 19 2.50 15.95 0.46
N ILE A 20 2.63 17.12 1.10
CA ILE A 20 1.88 17.47 2.30
C ILE A 20 0.80 18.51 1.96
N PHE A 21 -0.43 18.24 2.37
CA PHE A 21 -1.63 19.04 2.15
C PHE A 21 -2.24 19.48 3.47
N ASP A 22 -2.76 20.71 3.53
CA ASP A 22 -3.46 21.20 4.73
C ASP A 22 -4.89 20.66 4.85
N LYS A 23 -5.51 20.26 3.72
CA LYS A 23 -6.86 19.70 3.66
C LYS A 23 -6.84 18.27 3.13
N PHE A 24 -7.70 17.43 3.69
CA PHE A 24 -7.90 16.07 3.22
C PHE A 24 -8.42 16.03 1.77
N SER A 25 -9.31 16.95 1.41
CA SER A 25 -9.84 17.08 0.04
C SER A 25 -8.76 17.27 -1.00
N ASP A 26 -7.72 18.04 -0.67
CA ASP A 26 -6.65 18.38 -1.61
C ASP A 26 -5.72 17.19 -1.79
N CYS A 27 -5.50 16.40 -0.72
CA CYS A 27 -4.80 15.12 -0.81
C CYS A 27 -5.56 14.10 -1.66
N LEU A 28 -6.89 13.98 -1.48
CA LEU A 28 -7.71 13.09 -2.30
C LEU A 28 -7.74 13.50 -3.78
N ALA A 29 -7.78 14.79 -4.07
CA ALA A 29 -7.70 15.28 -5.44
C ALA A 29 -6.35 14.91 -6.09
N ALA A 30 -5.26 15.02 -5.33
CA ALA A 30 -3.94 14.59 -5.78
C ALA A 30 -3.84 13.07 -5.99
N GLU A 31 -4.45 12.27 -5.11
CA GLU A 31 -4.56 10.82 -5.27
C GLU A 31 -5.32 10.45 -6.56
N GLU A 32 -6.46 11.10 -6.81
CA GLU A 32 -7.25 10.86 -8.01
C GLU A 32 -6.49 11.25 -9.28
N GLN A 33 -5.79 12.39 -9.26
CA GLN A 33 -4.93 12.82 -10.35
C GLN A 33 -3.82 11.79 -10.63
N MET A 34 -3.20 11.25 -9.59
CA MET A 34 -2.18 10.22 -9.72
C MET A 34 -2.74 8.93 -10.32
N ARG A 35 -3.88 8.46 -9.82
CA ARG A 35 -4.59 7.28 -10.36
C ARG A 35 -4.91 7.47 -11.83
N LYS A 36 -5.42 8.64 -12.20
CA LYS A 36 -5.71 9.00 -13.59
C LYS A 36 -4.46 8.96 -14.46
N HIS A 37 -3.34 9.50 -13.98
CA HIS A 37 -2.08 9.49 -14.72
C HIS A 37 -1.60 8.07 -15.04
N TYR A 38 -1.68 7.13 -14.09
CA TYR A 38 -1.33 5.73 -14.33
C TYR A 38 -2.30 5.03 -15.28
N ALA A 39 -3.60 5.33 -15.20
CA ALA A 39 -4.61 4.81 -16.12
C ALA A 39 -4.35 5.30 -17.56
N ASP A 40 -4.15 6.61 -17.74
CA ASP A 40 -3.87 7.23 -19.04
C ASP A 40 -2.58 6.67 -19.65
N ALA A 41 -1.53 6.48 -18.84
CA ALA A 41 -0.27 5.88 -19.28
C ALA A 41 -0.46 4.42 -19.73
N PHE A 42 -1.27 3.64 -19.01
CA PHE A 42 -1.60 2.27 -19.39
C PHE A 42 -2.39 2.24 -20.69
N GLU A 43 -3.42 3.07 -20.85
CA GLU A 43 -4.23 3.13 -22.07
C GLU A 43 -3.42 3.60 -23.30
N ALA A 44 -2.51 4.57 -23.12
CA ALA A 44 -1.62 5.00 -24.19
C ALA A 44 -0.68 3.86 -24.63
N TRP A 45 -0.10 3.16 -23.65
CA TRP A 45 0.72 1.99 -23.93
C TRP A 45 -0.10 0.85 -24.58
N ASP A 46 -1.31 0.58 -24.11
CA ASP A 46 -2.17 -0.51 -24.60
C ASP A 46 -2.59 -0.28 -26.06
N ARG A 47 -2.94 0.97 -26.42
CA ARG A 47 -3.23 1.34 -27.81
C ARG A 47 -2.02 1.14 -28.73
N TRP A 48 -0.83 1.54 -28.27
CA TRP A 48 0.40 1.27 -29.02
C TRP A 48 0.64 -0.23 -29.16
N ALA A 49 0.51 -1.00 -28.08
CA ALA A 49 0.73 -2.44 -28.06
C ALA A 49 -0.26 -3.19 -28.96
N ALA A 50 -1.53 -2.82 -28.96
CA ALA A 50 -2.55 -3.39 -29.84
C ALA A 50 -2.24 -3.23 -31.33
N THR A 51 -1.46 -2.20 -31.70
CA THR A 51 -1.07 -1.93 -33.09
C THR A 51 0.29 -2.53 -33.46
N ASN A 52 1.15 -2.82 -32.47
CA ASN A 52 2.55 -3.21 -32.70
C ASN A 52 2.88 -4.66 -32.29
N ILE A 53 2.01 -5.34 -31.53
CA ILE A 53 2.25 -6.73 -31.08
C ILE A 53 1.33 -7.68 -31.86
N ASP A 54 1.88 -8.32 -32.89
CA ASP A 54 1.16 -9.25 -33.78
C ASP A 54 0.64 -10.52 -33.07
N ARG A 55 1.43 -11.08 -32.13
CA ARG A 55 1.02 -12.31 -31.44
C ARG A 55 0.07 -12.00 -30.29
N ARG A 56 -1.20 -12.36 -30.49
CA ARG A 56 -2.27 -12.21 -29.48
C ARG A 56 -1.93 -12.78 -28.10
N ARG A 57 -1.18 -13.88 -28.04
CA ARG A 57 -0.72 -14.48 -26.77
C ARG A 57 0.29 -13.58 -26.04
N GLU A 58 1.29 -13.10 -26.76
CA GLU A 58 2.34 -12.22 -26.23
C GLU A 58 1.78 -10.86 -25.84
N TYR A 59 0.82 -10.33 -26.61
CA TYR A 59 0.08 -9.13 -26.26
C TYR A 59 -0.64 -9.29 -24.91
N LYS A 60 -1.36 -10.40 -24.71
CA LYS A 60 -2.08 -10.65 -23.45
C LYS A 60 -1.13 -10.74 -22.26
N GLU A 61 -0.03 -11.49 -22.39
CA GLU A 61 0.95 -11.63 -21.31
C GLU A 61 1.63 -10.29 -20.98
N THR A 62 2.00 -9.52 -22.01
CA THR A 62 2.64 -8.20 -21.82
C THR A 62 1.66 -7.20 -21.23
N ARG A 63 0.38 -7.25 -21.63
CA ARG A 63 -0.69 -6.41 -21.07
C ARG A 63 -0.87 -6.68 -19.58
N ASP A 64 -0.92 -7.94 -19.17
CA ASP A 64 -1.04 -8.30 -17.76
C ASP A 64 0.14 -7.79 -16.92
N LEU A 65 1.37 -7.92 -17.44
CA LEU A 65 2.57 -7.41 -16.78
C LEU A 65 2.55 -5.87 -16.64
N GLN A 66 2.14 -5.17 -17.69
CA GLN A 66 2.08 -3.71 -17.70
C GLN A 66 0.93 -3.17 -16.87
N ALA A 67 -0.21 -3.85 -16.87
CA ALA A 67 -1.33 -3.55 -15.98
C ALA A 67 -0.88 -3.70 -14.52
N LYS A 68 -0.19 -4.79 -14.18
CA LYS A 68 0.36 -4.99 -12.84
C LYS A 68 1.40 -3.94 -12.46
N ARG A 69 2.23 -3.50 -13.41
CA ARG A 69 3.26 -2.49 -13.14
C ARG A 69 2.67 -1.10 -12.91
N LEU A 70 1.70 -0.68 -13.73
CA LEU A 70 1.19 0.69 -13.72
C LEU A 70 -0.01 0.85 -12.80
N LEU A 71 -0.94 -0.11 -12.79
CA LEU A 71 -2.21 -0.02 -12.07
C LEU A 71 -2.16 -0.57 -10.64
N SER A 72 -1.12 -1.34 -10.28
CA SER A 72 -0.94 -1.76 -8.87
C SER A 72 -0.35 -0.66 -7.98
N ASN A 73 0.02 0.50 -8.53
CA ASN A 73 0.44 1.64 -7.71
C ASN A 73 -0.80 2.38 -7.21
N ILE A 74 -0.98 2.41 -5.89
CA ILE A 74 -2.16 3.02 -5.25
C ILE A 74 -1.69 4.15 -4.33
N GLY A 75 -2.36 5.30 -4.39
CA GLY A 75 -2.10 6.42 -3.50
C GLY A 75 -2.99 6.32 -2.27
N THR A 76 -2.51 6.78 -1.12
CA THR A 76 -3.31 6.85 0.10
C THR A 76 -2.95 8.10 0.90
N CYS A 77 -3.96 8.77 1.42
CA CYS A 77 -3.82 9.97 2.22
C CYS A 77 -3.74 9.62 3.72
N VAL A 78 -2.59 9.90 4.34
CA VAL A 78 -2.34 9.63 5.76
C VAL A 78 -2.22 10.94 6.55
N PRO A 79 -2.65 11.00 7.82
CA PRO A 79 -2.44 12.18 8.65
C PRO A 79 -0.94 12.44 8.90
N HIS A 80 -0.52 13.69 8.72
CA HIS A 80 0.84 14.17 8.96
C HIS A 80 0.82 15.20 10.09
N GLY A 81 1.00 14.74 11.34
CA GLY A 81 1.14 15.66 12.48
C GLY A 81 1.05 15.00 13.86
N GLY A 82 2.18 14.99 14.57
CA GLY A 82 2.27 14.91 16.04
C GLY A 82 2.56 13.54 16.64
N GLY A 83 3.85 13.22 16.82
CA GLY A 83 4.36 12.08 17.59
C GLY A 83 4.95 10.98 16.70
N GLU A 84 6.24 10.72 16.86
CA GLU A 84 7.05 9.62 16.29
C GLU A 84 6.31 8.76 15.25
N GLN A 85 6.48 9.07 13.96
CA GLN A 85 6.16 8.09 12.93
C GLN A 85 7.15 6.93 13.09
N PRO A 86 6.70 5.70 13.45
CA PRO A 86 7.54 4.56 13.16
C PRO A 86 7.81 4.57 11.65
N PRO A 87 9.02 4.17 11.20
CA PRO A 87 9.27 4.00 9.78
C PRO A 87 8.13 3.16 9.20
N VAL A 88 7.56 3.61 8.08
CA VAL A 88 6.50 2.93 7.31
C VAL A 88 7.00 1.55 6.85
N THR A 89 7.11 0.65 7.81
CA THR A 89 7.46 -0.75 7.66
C THR A 89 6.15 -1.46 7.87
N ALA A 90 5.40 -1.63 6.78
CA ALA A 90 4.33 -2.61 6.63
C ALA A 90 3.65 -3.07 7.94
N GLN A 91 3.01 -2.18 8.71
CA GLN A 91 2.06 -2.63 9.71
C GLN A 91 0.74 -2.86 8.99
N GLN A 92 0.63 -4.10 8.50
CA GLN A 92 -0.63 -4.80 8.37
C GLN A 92 -1.55 -4.39 9.52
N GLN A 93 -2.63 -3.72 9.17
CA GLN A 93 -3.81 -3.64 10.01
C GLN A 93 -4.44 -5.06 10.01
N GLN A 94 -3.89 -5.94 10.83
CA GLN A 94 -4.57 -7.17 11.22
C GLN A 94 -5.84 -6.75 11.95
N PRO A 95 -7.04 -7.20 11.54
CA PRO A 95 -8.22 -7.06 12.39
C PRO A 95 -7.91 -7.78 13.71
N ALA A 96 -8.04 -7.05 14.82
CA ALA A 96 -7.83 -7.58 16.16
C ALA A 96 -8.83 -8.71 16.42
N ILE A 97 -8.43 -9.95 16.17
CA ILE A 97 -9.09 -11.11 16.77
C ILE A 97 -8.68 -11.07 18.23
N GLN A 98 -9.60 -10.68 19.10
CA GLN A 98 -9.45 -10.80 20.55
C GLN A 98 -9.16 -12.28 20.88
N GLN A 99 -7.88 -12.60 21.05
CA GLN A 99 -7.47 -13.89 21.58
C GLN A 99 -7.67 -13.84 23.08
N SER A 100 -8.74 -14.47 23.55
CA SER A 100 -8.98 -14.80 24.94
C SER A 100 -7.73 -15.46 25.55
N ALA A 101 -7.32 -14.97 26.71
CA ALA A 101 -6.09 -15.33 27.40
C ALA A 101 -5.87 -16.85 27.56
N PRO A 102 -4.63 -17.36 27.47
CA PRO A 102 -4.31 -18.69 27.96
C PRO A 102 -4.29 -18.71 29.50
N PRO A 103 -4.75 -19.80 30.15
CA PRO A 103 -4.64 -19.93 31.61
C PRO A 103 -3.18 -20.01 32.02
N GLN A 104 -2.79 -19.11 32.92
CA GLN A 104 -1.46 -19.00 33.51
C GLN A 104 -1.19 -20.23 34.39
N VAL A 105 -0.24 -21.07 34.01
CA VAL A 105 0.32 -22.11 34.90
C VAL A 105 1.37 -21.44 35.78
N ALA A 106 1.11 -21.41 37.08
CA ALA A 106 1.94 -20.77 38.10
C ALA A 106 3.35 -21.41 38.20
N PRO A 107 4.40 -20.63 38.54
CA PRO A 107 5.72 -21.19 38.81
C PRO A 107 5.72 -21.91 40.16
N ALA A 108 6.21 -23.16 40.17
CA ALA A 108 6.43 -23.92 41.39
C ALA A 108 7.59 -23.30 42.21
N PRO A 109 7.41 -23.03 43.52
CA PRO A 109 8.52 -22.72 44.40
C PRO A 109 9.21 -24.02 44.82
N ALA A 110 10.53 -24.07 44.62
CA ALA A 110 11.39 -25.14 45.11
C ALA A 110 11.81 -24.91 46.57
N SER A 111 11.94 -26.03 47.30
CA SER A 111 12.72 -26.29 48.55
C SER A 111 11.93 -26.33 49.87
N PRO A 112 12.42 -26.99 50.96
CA PRO A 112 13.45 -28.03 51.10
C PRO A 112 13.00 -29.27 51.94
N ARG A 113 13.91 -30.25 52.06
CA ARG A 113 13.97 -31.47 52.92
C ARG A 113 13.52 -31.32 54.39
N PRO A 114 13.19 -32.42 55.11
CA PRO A 114 14.17 -33.35 55.69
C PRO A 114 14.24 -34.74 55.03
#